data_AF-A0A7M7R8M6-F1
#
_entry.id   AF-A0A7M7R8M6-F1
#
_cell.length_a   1.000
_cell.length_b   1.000
_cell.length_c   1.000
_cell.angle_alpha   90.00
_cell.angle_beta   90.00
_cell.angle_gamma   90.00
#
_symmetry.space_group_name_H-M   'P 1'
#
loop_
_entity.id
_entity.type
_entity.pdbx_description
1 polymer ?
#
loop_
_entity_poly.entity_id
_entity_poly.type
_entity_poly.pdbx_seq_one_letter_code
_entity_poly.pdbx_strand_id
1 'polypeptide(L)'
;MPADQIQYSEKYNDDKYEYRHVILPADLARHVPKTHLMSETEWRNLGVQQSPGWVHYMMHVPEPHVLLFRRPRTDILSNTRSTTFQREYQNVYCV
;
A
#
# COMPACT_ATOMS: atom_id res chain seq x y z
N MET A 1 8.20 -24.75 8.84
CA MET A 1 8.20 -23.28 8.78
C MET A 1 6.77 -22.85 8.53
N PRO A 2 6.14 -21.97 9.32
CA PRO A 2 4.77 -21.57 9.02
C PRO A 2 4.83 -20.70 7.76
N ALA A 3 4.45 -21.30 6.62
CA ALA A 3 4.36 -20.63 5.34
C ALA A 3 3.14 -19.68 5.27
N ASP A 4 2.49 -19.40 6.40
CA ASP A 4 1.21 -18.70 6.52
C ASP A 4 1.33 -17.20 6.83
N GLN A 5 2.54 -16.70 7.11
CA GLN A 5 2.71 -15.31 7.50
C GLN A 5 3.00 -14.40 6.31
N ILE A 6 2.16 -13.37 6.15
CA ILE A 6 2.38 -12.27 5.21
C ILE A 6 3.68 -11.54 5.58
N GLN A 7 4.57 -11.36 4.61
CA GLN A 7 5.84 -10.67 4.81
C GLN A 7 5.78 -9.24 4.26
N TYR A 8 6.37 -8.30 4.98
CA TYR A 8 6.37 -6.88 4.64
C TYR A 8 7.81 -6.43 4.41
N SER A 9 8.07 -5.78 3.27
CA SER A 9 9.39 -5.23 3.01
C SER A 9 9.68 -3.98 3.84
N GLU A 10 10.95 -3.62 3.90
CA GLU A 10 11.34 -2.27 4.30
C GLU A 10 10.75 -1.24 3.33
N LYS A 11 10.57 -0.02 3.84
CA LYS A 11 10.05 1.11 3.06
C LYS A 11 11.20 1.75 2.29
N TYR A 12 10.93 2.13 1.06
CA TYR A 12 11.86 2.88 0.22
C TYR A 12 11.14 4.07 -0.41
N ASN A 13 11.86 5.14 -0.67
CA ASN A 13 11.27 6.44 -1.02
C ASN A 13 11.90 6.99 -2.30
N ASP A 14 11.09 7.67 -3.12
CA ASP A 14 11.57 8.61 -4.13
C ASP A 14 11.21 10.05 -3.72
N ASP A 15 11.36 11.01 -4.63
CA ASP A 15 11.06 12.43 -4.38
C ASP A 15 9.58 12.76 -4.13
N LYS A 16 8.64 11.81 -4.30
CA LYS A 16 7.19 12.07 -4.23
C LYS A 16 6.43 11.05 -3.37
N TYR A 17 6.87 9.79 -3.38
CA TYR A 17 6.16 8.65 -2.79
C TYR A 17 7.08 7.79 -1.91
N GLU A 18 6.45 7.18 -0.91
CA GLU A 18 6.99 6.05 -0.17
C GLU A 18 6.40 4.77 -0.75
N TYR A 19 7.22 3.75 -0.88
CA TYR A 19 6.91 2.46 -1.46
C TYR A 19 7.22 1.33 -0.50
N ARG A 20 6.50 0.22 -0.66
CA ARG A 20 6.74 -1.05 0.02
C ARG A 20 6.13 -2.16 -0.82
N HIS A 21 6.74 -3.34 -0.77
CA HIS A 21 6.11 -4.55 -1.28
C HIS A 21 5.68 -5.47 -0.13
N VAL A 22 4.59 -6.21 -0.36
CA VAL A 22 4.07 -7.21 0.56
C VAL A 22 4.08 -8.55 -0.17
N ILE A 23 4.65 -9.56 0.46
CA ILE A 23 4.74 -10.90 -0.08
C ILE A 23 3.68 -11.74 0.62
N LEU A 24 2.69 -12.19 -0.15
CA LEU A 24 1.64 -13.07 0.33
C LEU A 24 2.11 -14.52 0.38
N PRO A 25 1.63 -15.31 1.35
CA PRO A 25 1.78 -16.76 1.32
C PRO A 25 1.03 -17.35 0.11
N ALA A 26 1.46 -18.51 -0.36
CA ALA A 26 0.93 -19.14 -1.58
C ALA A 26 -0.60 -19.36 -1.54
N ASP A 27 -1.16 -19.57 -0.35
CA ASP A 27 -2.60 -19.78 -0.16
C ASP A 27 -3.41 -18.51 -0.39
N LEU A 28 -2.89 -17.36 0.06
CA LEU A 28 -3.53 -16.06 -0.16
C LEU A 28 -3.28 -15.52 -1.58
N ALA A 29 -2.10 -15.79 -2.15
CA ALA A 29 -1.75 -15.37 -3.50
C ALA A 29 -2.75 -15.85 -4.58
N ARG A 30 -3.41 -17.00 -4.35
CA ARG A 30 -4.45 -17.54 -5.23
C ARG A 30 -5.71 -16.68 -5.31
N HIS A 31 -5.95 -15.84 -4.30
CA HIS A 31 -7.10 -14.95 -4.21
C HIS A 31 -6.83 -13.55 -4.78
N VAL A 32 -5.60 -13.28 -5.23
CA VAL A 32 -5.24 -11.99 -5.84
C VAL A 32 -5.89 -11.89 -7.23
N PRO A 33 -6.67 -10.82 -7.50
CA PRO A 33 -7.28 -10.62 -8.81
C PRO A 33 -6.21 -10.34 -9.86
N LYS A 34 -6.35 -10.98 -11.04
CA LYS A 34 -5.45 -10.77 -12.20
C LYS A 34 -5.97 -9.71 -13.16
N THR A 35 -7.21 -9.25 -12.97
CA THR A 35 -7.92 -8.38 -13.91
C THR A 35 -7.81 -6.91 -13.55
N HIS A 36 -7.53 -6.58 -12.29
CA HIS A 36 -7.55 -5.21 -11.79
C HIS A 36 -6.67 -5.04 -10.54
N LEU A 37 -6.33 -3.78 -10.25
CA LEU A 37 -5.66 -3.39 -9.00
C LEU A 37 -6.64 -3.42 -7.83
N MET A 38 -6.22 -4.03 -6.72
CA MET A 38 -7.01 -4.06 -5.49
C MET A 38 -7.18 -2.68 -4.83
N SER A 39 -8.40 -2.39 -4.42
CA SER A 39 -8.77 -1.31 -3.50
C SER A 39 -8.31 -1.59 -2.07
N GLU A 40 -8.35 -0.56 -1.21
CA GLU A 40 -8.02 -0.69 0.23
C GLU A 40 -8.78 -1.81 0.92
N THR A 41 -10.08 -1.89 0.66
CA THR A 41 -10.93 -2.93 1.24
C THR A 41 -10.53 -4.32 0.77
N GLU A 42 -10.19 -4.50 -0.52
CA GLU A 42 -9.86 -5.81 -1.07
C GLU A 42 -8.55 -6.38 -0.51
N TRP A 43 -7.48 -5.59 -0.48
CA TRP A 43 -6.22 -6.10 0.08
C TRP A 43 -6.29 -6.26 1.61
N ARG A 44 -7.10 -5.46 2.31
CA ARG A 44 -7.37 -5.67 3.75
C ARG A 44 -8.12 -6.97 4.00
N ASN A 45 -9.09 -7.32 3.15
CA ASN A 45 -9.82 -8.57 3.23
C ASN A 45 -8.94 -9.80 2.97
N LEU A 46 -7.85 -9.65 2.20
CA LEU A 46 -6.82 -10.70 2.06
C LEU A 46 -5.93 -10.84 3.31
N GLY A 47 -6.11 -10.00 4.33
CA GLY A 47 -5.33 -10.02 5.57
C GLY A 47 -4.10 -9.12 5.56
N VAL A 48 -3.86 -8.35 4.49
CA VAL A 48 -2.78 -7.36 4.46
C VAL A 48 -3.11 -6.22 5.43
N GLN A 49 -2.21 -5.95 6.37
CA GLN A 49 -2.40 -4.91 7.38
C GLN A 49 -1.32 -3.84 7.23
N GLN A 50 -1.74 -2.62 6.90
CA GLN A 50 -0.85 -1.46 6.79
C GLN A 50 -1.55 -0.21 7.35
N SER A 51 -0.75 0.81 7.64
CA SER A 51 -1.25 2.15 7.99
C SER A 51 -2.17 2.72 6.89
N PRO A 52 -2.98 3.75 7.16
CA PRO A 52 -3.79 4.38 6.12
C PRO A 52 -2.97 5.01 4.98
N GLY A 53 -3.59 5.13 3.80
CA GLY A 53 -3.06 5.88 2.65
C GLY A 53 -2.20 5.08 1.65
N TRP A 54 -2.00 3.78 1.88
CA TRP A 54 -1.32 2.90 0.91
C TRP A 54 -2.24 2.52 -0.24
N VAL A 55 -1.72 2.65 -1.46
CA VAL A 55 -2.42 2.33 -2.70
C VAL A 55 -1.65 1.24 -3.44
N HIS A 56 -2.35 0.16 -3.80
CA HIS A 56 -1.81 -0.88 -4.68
C HIS A 56 -1.75 -0.31 -6.11
N TYR A 57 -0.56 0.01 -6.60
CA TYR A 57 -0.40 0.84 -7.79
C TYR A 57 0.00 0.08 -9.04
N MET A 58 0.50 -1.15 -8.90
CA MET A 58 0.98 -1.95 -10.01
C MET A 58 0.79 -3.44 -9.72
N MET A 59 0.30 -4.17 -10.72
CA MET A 59 0.26 -5.63 -10.69
C MET A 59 1.58 -6.20 -11.21
N HIS A 60 2.17 -7.12 -10.46
CA HIS A 60 3.38 -7.82 -10.89
C HIS A 60 3.02 -9.19 -11.48
N VAL A 61 2.94 -9.28 -12.81
CA VAL A 61 2.44 -10.47 -13.52
C VAL A 61 3.29 -11.74 -13.29
N PRO A 62 4.64 -11.68 -13.29
CA PRO A 62 5.46 -12.87 -13.05
C PRO A 62 5.32 -13.44 -11.63
N GLU A 63 5.19 -12.58 -10.64
CA GLU A 63 5.10 -12.94 -9.21
C GLU A 63 3.84 -12.31 -8.58
N PRO A 64 2.64 -12.90 -8.79
CA PRO A 64 1.37 -12.33 -8.34
C PRO A 64 1.20 -12.30 -6.82
N HIS A 65 2.05 -13.05 -6.11
CA HIS A 65 2.13 -13.06 -4.65
C HIS A 65 2.85 -11.82 -4.10
N VAL A 66 3.50 -11.02 -4.96
CA VAL A 66 4.15 -9.76 -4.59
C VAL A 66 3.21 -8.60 -4.91
N LEU A 67 2.71 -7.94 -3.87
CA LEU A 67 1.84 -6.77 -3.97
C LEU A 67 2.65 -5.48 -3.81
N LEU A 68 2.52 -4.56 -4.76
CA LEU A 68 3.27 -3.31 -4.79
C LEU A 68 2.42 -2.14 -4.32
N PHE A 69 2.83 -1.51 -3.22
CA PHE A 69 2.13 -0.38 -2.63
C PHE A 69 2.94 0.90 -2.74
N ARG A 70 2.24 2.03 -2.90
CA ARG A 70 2.80 3.38 -2.78
C ARG A 70 1.89 4.27 -1.93
N ARG A 71 2.45 5.28 -1.28
CA ARG A 71 1.69 6.37 -0.64
C ARG A 71 2.43 7.70 -0.77
N PRO A 72 1.73 8.86 -0.80
CA PRO A 72 2.40 10.16 -0.81
C PRO A 72 3.30 10.35 0.40
N ARG A 73 4.46 10.98 0.20
CA ARG A 73 5.37 11.29 1.30
C ARG A 73 4.80 12.38 2.19
N THR A 74 4.63 12.03 3.47
CA THR A 74 4.16 12.98 4.49
C THR A 74 5.25 13.96 4.92
N ASP A 75 6.52 13.56 4.78
CA ASP A 75 7.69 14.35 5.18
C ASP A 75 7.97 15.52 4.22
N ILE A 76 7.74 15.34 2.92
CA ILE A 76 7.97 16.41 1.92
C ILE A 76 6.89 17.50 2.00
N LEU A 77 5.67 17.15 2.41
CA LEU A 77 4.60 18.12 2.66
C LEU A 77 4.89 19.03 3.86
N SER A 78 5.86 18.71 4.72
CA SER A 78 6.25 19.59 5.82
C SER A 78 7.10 20.78 5.36
N ASN A 79 7.78 20.68 4.22
CA ASN A 79 8.62 21.78 3.69
C ASN A 79 7.81 22.79 2.83
N THR A 80 6.54 22.48 2.55
CA THR A 80 5.64 23.33 1.77
C THR A 80 4.37 23.62 2.56
N ARG A 81 4.51 24.20 3.75
CA ARG A 81 3.40 24.87 4.45
C ARG A 81 3.75 26.30 4.84
N SER A 82 3.55 27.18 3.87
CA SER A 82 2.46 28.14 4.02
C SER A 82 1.15 27.39 3.77
N THR A 83 0.39 27.11 4.84
CA THR A 83 -1.09 27.13 4.91
C THR A 83 -1.82 26.85 3.59
N THR A 84 -2.32 25.64 3.29
CA THR A 84 -3.79 25.37 3.21
C THR A 84 -4.13 23.87 3.08
N PHE A 85 -3.20 23.00 2.63
CA PHE A 85 -3.50 21.62 2.21
C PHE A 85 -3.61 20.55 3.32
N GLN A 86 -3.50 20.92 4.60
CA GLN A 86 -3.60 19.94 5.71
C GLN A 86 -5.05 19.52 6.00
N ARG A 87 -6.03 20.39 5.76
CA ARG A 87 -7.41 20.12 6.14
C ARG A 87 -8.10 19.13 5.22
N GLU A 88 -7.81 19.13 3.91
CA GLU A 88 -8.47 18.20 2.99
C GLU A 88 -8.03 16.74 3.19
N TYR A 89 -6.75 16.48 3.45
CA TYR A 89 -6.27 15.12 3.71
C TYR A 89 -6.69 14.56 5.08
N GLN A 90 -7.14 15.41 6.02
CA GLN A 90 -7.67 14.94 7.30
C GLN A 90 -9.20 14.81 7.29
N ASN A 91 -9.91 15.52 6.39
CA ASN A 91 -11.37 15.42 6.24
C ASN A 91 -11.81 14.25 5.34
N VAL A 92 -11.00 13.80 4.39
CA VAL A 92 -11.37 12.68 3.50
C VAL A 92 -11.21 11.31 4.17
N TYR A 93 -10.38 11.19 5.21
CA TYR A 93 -10.07 9.92 5.88
C TYR A 93 -10.55 9.83 7.34
N CYS A 94 -11.36 10.78 7.79
CA CYS A 94 -12.03 10.75 9.09
C CYS A 94 -13.52 11.12 8.89
N VAL A 95 -14.29 10.17 8.36
CA VAL A 95 -15.76 10.14 8.46
C VAL A 95 -16.17 8.74 8.85
#